data_AF-A0A9E7KI04-F1
#
_entry.id   AF-A0A9E7KI04-F1
#
_cell.length_a   1.000
_cell.length_b   1.000
_cell.length_c   1.000
_cell.angle_alpha   90.00
_cell.angle_beta   90.00
_cell.angle_gamma   90.00
#
_symmetry.space_group_name_H-M   'P 1'
#
loop_
_entity.id
_entity.type
_entity.pdbx_description
1 polymer ?
#
loop_
_entity_poly.entity_id
_entity_poly.type
_entity_poly.pdbx_seq_one_letter_code
_entity_poly.pdbx_strand_id
1 'polypeptide(L)' 'MSFTDSLVMELSVGNVILTFEQGNGSMHVDTSVWSSSLIPIKFVERNRYRP' A
#
# COMPACT_ATOMS: atom_id res chain seq x y z
N MET A 1 -6.86 -0.40 -25.21
CA MET A 1 -6.20 -0.71 -23.92
C MET A 1 -7.20 -0.41 -22.83
N SER A 2 -7.74 -1.44 -22.19
CA SER A 2 -8.57 -1.26 -20.99
C SER A 2 -7.62 -0.93 -19.84
N PHE A 3 -7.54 0.35 -19.47
CA PHE A 3 -7.03 0.71 -18.16
C PHE A 3 -8.04 0.14 -17.16
N THR A 4 -7.64 -0.87 -16.40
CA THR A 4 -8.37 -1.20 -15.18
C THR A 4 -8.36 0.09 -14.36
N ASP A 5 -9.53 0.67 -14.04
CA ASP A 5 -9.68 1.99 -13.40
C ASP A 5 -9.10 2.07 -11.97
N SER A 6 -8.42 1.02 -11.52
CA SER A 6 -7.81 0.93 -10.21
C SER A 6 -6.41 0.33 -10.30
N LEU A 7 -5.43 1.07 -9.81
CA LEU A 7 -4.03 0.64 -9.74
C LEU A 7 -3.83 -0.08 -8.42
N VAL A 8 -3.56 -1.39 -8.49
CA VAL A 8 -3.38 -2.22 -7.31
C VAL A 8 -1.92 -2.20 -6.87
N MET A 9 -1.65 -1.91 -5.60
CA MET A 9 -0.33 -1.97 -4.99
C MET A 9 -0.28 -3.09 -3.94
N GLU A 10 0.80 -3.87 -3.94
CA GLU A 10 1.00 -4.96 -3.00
C GLU A 10 2.14 -4.65 -2.02
N LEU A 11 1.93 -4.97 -0.74
CA LEU A 11 2.92 -4.84 0.32
C LEU A 11 2.99 -6.14 1.12
N SER A 12 4.13 -6.83 1.04
CA SER A 12 4.42 -7.97 1.93
C SER A 12 4.62 -7.47 3.37
N VAL A 13 3.95 -8.10 4.34
CA VAL A 13 4.07 -7.84 5.79
C VAL A 13 4.11 -9.17 6.54
N GLY A 14 5.26 -9.55 7.08
CA GLY A 14 5.48 -10.88 7.66
C GLY A 14 5.20 -11.98 6.63
N ASN A 15 4.21 -12.82 6.91
CA ASN A 15 3.78 -13.91 6.01
C ASN A 15 2.46 -13.64 5.29
N VAL A 16 2.02 -12.37 5.23
CA VAL A 16 0.80 -11.98 4.50
C VAL A 16 1.12 -10.89 3.47
N ILE A 17 0.27 -10.78 2.46
CA ILE A 17 0.34 -9.73 1.43
C ILE A 17 -0.86 -8.81 1.66
N LEU A 18 -0.59 -7.52 1.86
CA LEU A 18 -1.59 -6.47 1.86
C LEU A 18 -1.75 -5.92 0.45
N THR A 19 -2.98 -5.74 0.01
CA THR A 19 -3.31 -5.23 -1.32
C THR A 19 -4.08 -3.92 -1.18
N PHE A 20 -3.63 -2.87 -1.86
CA PHE A 20 -4.20 -1.53 -1.83
C PHE A 20 -4.70 -1.15 -3.22
N GLU A 21 -6.00 -0.92 -3.35
CA GLU A 21 -6.59 -0.38 -4.58
C GLU A 21 -6.46 1.15 -4.59
N GLN A 22 -5.94 1.70 -5.68
CA GLN A 22 -5.82 3.14 -5.87
C GLN A 22 -6.74 3.58 -7.01
N GLY A 23 -7.57 4.60 -6.77
CA GLY A 23 -8.42 5.17 -7.81
C GLY A 23 -7.59 5.89 -8.88
N ASN A 24 -7.84 5.59 -10.16
CA ASN A 24 -7.09 6.16 -11.29
C ASN A 24 -7.82 7.36 -11.97
N GLY A 25 -9.03 7.68 -11.51
CA GLY A 25 -9.89 8.71 -12.14
C GLY A 25 -9.45 10.15 -11.88
N SER A 26 -8.54 10.36 -10.92
CA SER A 26 -7.89 11.63 -10.68
C SER A 26 -6.67 11.40 -9.80
N MET A 27 -5.63 12.21 -9.96
CA MET A 27 -4.49 12.24 -9.02
C MET A 27 -4.92 12.89 -7.68
N HIS A 28 -6.16 12.65 -7.23
CA HIS A 28 -6.63 13.04 -5.91
C HIS A 28 -5.87 12.22 -4.87
N VAL A 29 -5.34 12.95 -3.90
CA VAL A 29 -4.52 12.39 -2.81
C VAL A 29 -5.30 11.32 -2.02
N ASP A 30 -6.63 11.41 -2.03
CA ASP A 30 -7.56 10.62 -1.21
C ASP A 30 -7.40 9.10 -1.32
N THR A 31 -7.04 8.57 -2.51
CA THR A 31 -6.89 7.12 -2.73
C THR A 31 -5.49 6.70 -3.16
N SER A 32 -4.52 7.62 -3.08
CA SER A 32 -3.14 7.39 -3.54
C SER A 32 -2.25 6.86 -2.41
N VAL A 33 -1.46 5.82 -2.70
CA VAL A 33 -0.51 5.25 -1.72
C VAL A 33 0.86 5.88 -1.92
N TRP A 34 1.24 6.76 -1.00
CA TRP A 34 2.55 7.40 -0.98
C TRP A 34 3.54 6.58 -0.15
N SER A 35 4.82 6.64 -0.53
CA SER A 35 5.90 5.94 0.18
C SER A 35 5.95 6.26 1.68
N SER A 36 5.61 7.49 2.07
CA SER A 36 5.53 7.91 3.47
C SER A 36 4.44 7.17 4.26
N SER A 37 3.32 6.84 3.63
CA SER A 37 2.21 6.09 4.24
C SER A 37 2.58 4.63 4.57
N LEU A 38 3.63 4.09 3.95
CA LEU A 38 4.11 2.72 4.17
C LEU A 38 5.11 2.60 5.32
N ILE A 39 5.77 3.71 5.70
CA ILE A 39 6.78 3.73 6.75
C ILE A 39 6.22 3.23 8.10
N PRO A 40 5.03 3.65 8.57
CA PRO A 40 4.47 3.15 9.82
C PRO A 40 4.21 1.64 9.79
N ILE A 41 3.78 1.09 8.65
CA ILE A 41 3.51 -0.35 8.49
C ILE A 41 4.81 -1.13 8.70
N LYS A 42 5.89 -0.74 8.02
CA LYS A 42 7.21 -1.37 8.17
C LYS A 42 7.84 -1.15 9.53
N PHE A 43 7.57 -0.01 10.17
CA PHE A 43 8.00 0.23 11.54
C PHE A 43 7.33 -0.74 12.52
N VAL A 44 6.00 -0.88 12.46
CA VAL A 44 5.27 -1.81 13.33
C VAL A 44 5.67 -3.25 13.05
N GLU A 45 5.77 -3.65 11.78
CA GLU A 45 6.27 -4.97 11.39
C GLU A 45 7.62 -5.27 12.06
N ARG A 46 8.60 -4.38 11.90
CA ARG A 46 9.93 -4.55 12.49
C ARG A 46 9.89 -4.64 14.02
N ASN A 47 9.06 -3.83 14.69
CA ASN A 47 9.03 -3.78 16.16
C ASN A 47 8.19 -4.90 16.79
N ARG A 48 7.24 -5.49 16.06
CA ARG A 48 6.43 -6.62 16.54
C ARG A 48 7.20 -7.94 16.57
N TYR A 49 8.23 -8.07 15.73
CA TYR A 49 9.10 -9.25 15.66
C TYR A 49 10.48 -9.03 16.31
N ARG A 50 10.64 -8.01 17.16
CA ARG A 50 11.85 -7.90 18.00
C ARG A 50 11.80 -8.97 19.10
N PRO A 51 12.87 -9.77 19.29
CA PRO A 51 12.97 -10.66 20.44
C PRO A 51 13.02 -9.88 21.76
#